data_AF-A0A496RG96-F1
#
_entry.id   AF-A0A496RG96-F1
#
_cell.length_a   1.000
_cell.length_b   1.000
_cell.length_c   1.000
_cell.angle_alpha   90.00
_cell.angle_beta   90.00
_cell.angle_gamma   90.00
#
_symmetry.space_group_name_H-M   'P 1'
#
loop_
_entity.id
_entity.type
_entity.pdbx_description
1 polymer ?
#
loop_
_entity_poly.entity_id
_entity_poly.type
_entity_poly.pdbx_seq_one_letter_code
_entity_poly.pdbx_strand_id
1 'polypeptide(L)'
;MERRELISGLTQAGLLFFWSVMVVVVPFVSLTWGRALDKEIYVRTFWFYMAIALGMGILIAMLKLIQILLKNLDYEKGFYALVSRIIIHNPKEDGFDMGGLTLFIQNPLKMWMFSVVIFSFVAFITASNAIHMTAIPKPAEMAVTELGELGMVTEPASTGETLMLLAVIFIIYSLINYVFKRYGIYDTQTGRIAYWIIALGILPILGGFFWYGIHTWRYGAEETSMLYAFMFGLFQTFITNLTGSVIPALVYHETNNLFIKMIELYSSDKALLVTIVIFILFGSILSLLILRDVRKGKFEEYG
;
A
#
# COMPACT_ATOMS: atom_id res chain seq x y z
N MET A 1 13.15 6.07 25.72
CA MET A 1 12.95 5.41 24.42
C MET A 1 13.86 4.20 24.39
N GLU A 2 13.29 3.01 24.43
CA GLU A 2 14.08 1.77 24.46
C GLU A 2 14.86 1.59 23.16
N ARG A 3 16.04 0.95 23.21
CA ARG A 3 16.88 0.70 22.02
C ARG A 3 16.11 0.01 20.87
N ARG A 4 15.12 -0.80 21.19
CA ARG A 4 14.21 -1.47 20.23
C ARG A 4 13.29 -0.48 19.52
N GLU A 5 12.75 0.52 20.22
CA GLU A 5 11.92 1.58 19.63
C GLU A 5 12.74 2.46 18.69
N LEU A 6 13.98 2.81 19.07
CA LEU A 6 14.89 3.58 18.23
C LEU A 6 15.23 2.85 16.93
N ILE A 7 15.58 1.56 16.99
CA ILE A 7 15.90 0.75 15.80
C ILE A 7 14.68 0.56 14.90
N SER A 8 13.49 0.35 15.48
CA SER A 8 12.24 0.27 14.74
C SER A 8 11.95 1.59 14.01
N GLY A 9 12.05 2.72 14.71
CA GLY A 9 11.86 4.06 14.13
C GLY A 9 12.85 4.36 13.01
N LEU A 10 14.13 4.03 13.18
CA LEU A 10 15.15 4.19 12.12
C LEU A 10 14.87 3.31 10.89
N THR A 11 14.34 2.09 11.09
CA THR A 11 13.97 1.19 9.99
C THR A 11 12.75 1.71 9.24
N GLN A 12 11.74 2.23 9.95
CA GLN A 12 10.58 2.88 9.35
C GLN A 12 10.96 4.13 8.57
N ALA A 13 11.81 4.99 9.14
CA ALA A 13 12.33 6.17 8.47
C ALA A 13 13.17 5.82 7.23
N GLY A 14 14.01 4.78 7.30
CA GLY A 14 14.79 4.30 6.17
C GLY A 14 13.93 3.76 5.02
N LEU A 15 12.84 3.05 5.33
CA LEU A 15 11.90 2.56 4.31
C LEU A 15 11.05 3.67 3.71
N LEU A 16 10.60 4.63 4.51
CA LEU A 16 9.92 5.81 4.01
C LEU A 16 10.84 6.63 3.10
N PHE A 17 12.12 6.79 3.47
CA PHE A 17 13.12 7.43 2.63
C PHE A 17 13.34 6.66 1.31
N PHE A 18 13.55 5.35 1.38
CA PHE A 18 13.69 4.51 0.19
C PHE A 18 12.46 4.60 -0.73
N TRP A 19 11.25 4.56 -0.15
CA TRP A 19 10.01 4.73 -0.88
C TRP A 19 9.91 6.10 -1.54
N SER A 20 10.17 7.18 -0.80
CA SER A 20 10.19 8.54 -1.35
C SER A 20 11.21 8.71 -2.46
N VAL A 21 12.36 8.03 -2.38
CA VAL A 21 13.35 7.99 -3.45
C VAL A 21 12.79 7.26 -4.67
N MET A 22 12.11 6.12 -4.52
CA MET A 22 11.50 5.40 -5.65
C MET A 22 10.41 6.22 -6.35
N VAL A 23 9.52 6.86 -5.59
CA VAL A 23 8.43 7.74 -6.11
C VAL A 23 8.98 8.92 -6.92
N VAL A 24 10.23 9.35 -6.68
CA VAL A 24 10.87 10.45 -7.42
C VAL A 24 11.76 9.91 -8.55
N VAL A 25 12.58 8.91 -8.28
CA VAL A 25 13.58 8.38 -9.22
C VAL A 25 12.91 7.64 -10.37
N VAL A 26 11.91 6.78 -10.11
CA VAL A 26 11.25 6.00 -11.17
C VAL A 26 10.60 6.94 -12.20
N PRO A 27 9.76 7.93 -11.80
CA PRO A 27 9.21 8.87 -12.77
C PRO A 27 10.28 9.74 -13.43
N PHE A 28 11.32 10.17 -12.71
CA PHE A 28 12.38 10.97 -13.30
C PHE A 28 13.12 10.22 -14.42
N VAL A 29 13.46 8.95 -14.20
CA VAL A 29 14.08 8.09 -15.21
C VAL A 29 13.12 7.88 -16.38
N SER A 30 11.84 7.61 -16.13
CA SER A 30 10.84 7.43 -17.20
C SER A 30 10.59 8.71 -18.02
N LEU A 31 10.58 9.87 -17.37
CA LEU A 31 10.45 11.18 -18.01
C LEU A 31 11.67 11.49 -18.89
N THR A 32 12.87 11.29 -18.35
CA THR A 32 14.13 11.66 -19.02
C THR A 32 14.62 10.58 -19.97
N TRP A 33 15.13 9.47 -19.44
CA TRP A 33 15.69 8.36 -20.23
C TRP A 33 14.60 7.59 -20.96
N GLY A 34 13.40 7.52 -20.38
CA GLY A 34 12.25 6.87 -20.99
C GLY A 34 11.60 7.70 -22.12
N ARG A 35 11.98 8.97 -22.27
CA ARG A 35 11.45 9.97 -23.22
C ARG A 35 9.98 10.34 -23.03
N ALA A 36 9.41 10.09 -21.85
CA ALA A 36 8.02 10.47 -21.59
C ALA A 36 7.80 12.00 -21.54
N LEU A 37 8.86 12.81 -21.37
CA LEU A 37 8.80 14.28 -21.49
C LEU A 37 8.40 14.77 -22.89
N ASP A 38 8.65 13.97 -23.93
CA ASP A 38 8.35 14.35 -25.32
C ASP A 38 6.84 14.39 -25.60
N LYS A 39 6.00 14.04 -24.61
CA LYS A 39 4.56 13.87 -24.74
C LYS A 39 3.81 14.56 -23.60
N GLU A 40 2.98 15.53 -23.98
CA GLU A 40 2.20 16.33 -23.03
C GLU A 40 1.30 15.48 -22.12
N ILE A 41 0.71 14.39 -22.64
CA ILE A 41 -0.17 13.52 -21.85
C ILE A 41 0.57 12.91 -20.64
N TYR A 42 1.80 12.42 -20.83
CA TYR A 42 2.58 11.83 -19.74
C TYR A 42 3.05 12.88 -18.73
N VAL A 43 3.41 14.09 -19.20
CA VAL A 43 3.76 15.22 -18.32
C VAL A 43 2.56 15.64 -17.46
N ARG A 44 1.37 15.75 -18.05
CA ARG A 44 0.13 16.05 -17.31
C ARG A 44 -0.21 14.94 -16.32
N THR A 45 -0.13 13.68 -16.73
CA THR A 45 -0.36 12.52 -15.86
C THR A 45 0.63 12.49 -14.70
N PHE A 46 1.92 12.74 -14.96
CA PHE A 46 2.95 12.86 -13.93
C PHE A 46 2.58 13.89 -12.88
N TRP A 47 2.33 15.14 -13.29
CA TRP A 47 2.05 16.23 -12.35
C TRP A 47 0.75 16.02 -11.58
N PHE A 48 -0.29 15.49 -12.23
CA PHE A 48 -1.54 15.16 -11.57
C PHE A 48 -1.32 14.15 -10.43
N TYR A 49 -0.67 13.03 -10.72
CA TYR A 49 -0.43 11.99 -9.73
C TYR A 49 0.59 12.36 -8.68
N MET A 50 1.64 13.10 -9.06
CA MET A 50 2.62 13.61 -8.11
C MET A 50 1.99 14.60 -7.13
N ALA A 51 1.11 15.49 -7.61
CA ALA A 51 0.36 16.39 -6.74
C ALA A 51 -0.53 15.63 -5.75
N ILE A 52 -1.21 14.56 -6.20
CA ILE A 52 -2.00 13.70 -5.33
C ILE A 52 -1.12 12.96 -4.33
N ALA A 53 -0.04 12.31 -4.79
CA ALA A 53 0.89 11.55 -3.94
C ALA A 53 1.49 12.41 -2.84
N LEU A 54 1.99 13.61 -3.19
CA LEU A 54 2.53 14.55 -2.22
C LEU A 54 1.44 15.12 -1.31
N GLY A 55 0.31 15.56 -1.87
CA GLY A 55 -0.79 16.14 -1.09
C GLY A 55 -1.37 15.18 -0.07
N MET A 56 -1.70 13.95 -0.49
CA MET A 56 -2.25 12.90 0.37
C MET A 56 -1.20 12.32 1.32
N GLY A 57 0.05 12.19 0.86
CA GLY A 57 1.17 11.77 1.70
C GLY A 57 1.45 12.77 2.83
N ILE A 58 1.49 14.07 2.53
CA ILE A 58 1.62 15.14 3.54
C ILE A 58 0.45 15.10 4.51
N LEU A 59 -0.79 14.97 4.00
CA LEU A 59 -1.98 14.87 4.85
C LEU A 59 -1.88 13.69 5.84
N ILE A 60 -1.57 12.49 5.35
CA ILE A 60 -1.42 11.29 6.20
C ILE A 60 -0.29 11.50 7.22
N ALA A 61 0.86 12.04 6.80
CA ALA A 61 1.99 12.30 7.69
C ALA A 61 1.63 13.32 8.79
N MET A 62 0.94 14.40 8.43
CA MET A 62 0.47 15.41 9.40
C MET A 62 -0.53 14.80 10.38
N LEU A 63 -1.52 14.05 9.90
CA LEU A 63 -2.49 13.39 10.77
C LEU A 63 -1.81 12.38 11.71
N LYS A 64 -0.79 11.64 11.23
CA LYS A 64 0.00 10.73 12.08
C LYS A 64 0.84 11.48 13.11
N LEU A 65 1.43 12.62 12.74
CA LEU A 65 2.16 13.46 13.67
C LEU A 65 1.23 13.99 14.77
N ILE A 66 0.04 14.47 14.41
CA ILE A 66 -0.99 14.90 15.37
C ILE A 66 -1.37 13.73 16.29
N GLN A 67 -1.57 12.53 15.74
CA GLN A 67 -1.83 11.32 16.53
C GLN A 67 -0.73 11.09 17.57
N ILE A 68 0.55 11.15 17.18
CA ILE A 68 1.68 10.92 18.09
C ILE A 68 1.74 11.98 19.18
N LEU A 69 1.59 13.26 18.83
CA LEU A 69 1.63 14.38 19.77
C LEU A 69 0.49 14.32 20.80
N LEU A 70 -0.67 13.80 20.41
CA LEU A 70 -1.84 13.67 21.27
C LEU A 70 -1.89 12.37 22.08
N LYS A 71 -1.07 11.35 21.76
CA LYS A 71 -1.13 10.00 22.39
C LYS A 71 -0.99 10.01 23.91
N ASN A 72 -0.22 10.95 24.47
CA ASN A 72 0.09 11.03 25.90
C ASN A 72 -0.70 12.12 26.64
N LEU A 73 -1.52 12.88 25.93
CA LEU A 73 -2.42 13.84 26.54
C LEU A 73 -3.74 13.09 26.72
N ASP A 74 -4.24 13.00 27.97
CA ASP A 74 -5.36 12.18 28.48
C ASP A 74 -6.75 12.48 27.83
N TYR A 75 -6.76 12.56 26.49
CA TYR A 75 -7.88 12.87 25.60
C TYR A 75 -8.39 11.59 24.93
N GLU A 76 -8.29 10.44 25.59
CA GLU A 76 -8.59 9.12 24.99
C GLU A 76 -10.03 9.00 24.43
N LYS A 77 -10.94 9.89 24.86
CA LYS A 77 -12.34 9.99 24.38
C LYS A 77 -12.66 11.27 23.57
N GLY A 78 -11.66 12.10 23.29
CA GLY A 78 -11.79 13.41 22.63
C GLY A 78 -11.16 13.46 21.24
N PHE A 79 -10.52 14.58 20.91
CA PHE A 79 -9.94 14.85 19.59
C PHE A 79 -8.86 13.81 19.16
N TYR A 80 -8.14 13.21 20.10
CA TYR A 80 -7.21 12.11 19.79
C TYR A 80 -7.91 10.94 19.08
N ALA A 81 -9.13 10.56 19.52
CA ALA A 81 -9.82 9.44 18.91
C ALA A 81 -10.20 9.69 17.43
N LEU A 82 -10.39 10.96 17.03
CA LEU A 82 -10.63 11.40 15.65
C LEU A 82 -9.41 11.30 14.74
N VAL A 83 -8.21 11.11 15.29
CA VAL A 83 -6.95 10.95 14.53
C VAL A 83 -6.21 9.66 14.92
N SER A 84 -6.84 8.78 15.69
CA SER A 84 -6.15 7.61 16.27
C SER A 84 -6.06 6.41 15.33
N ARG A 85 -6.67 6.44 14.13
CA ARG A 85 -6.65 5.35 13.14
C ARG A 85 -6.03 5.77 11.82
N ILE A 86 -4.94 6.52 11.91
CA ILE A 86 -4.07 6.83 10.77
C ILE A 86 -2.98 5.76 10.70
N ILE A 87 -3.07 4.89 9.70
CA ILE A 87 -2.20 3.72 9.60
C ILE A 87 -1.01 4.06 8.69
N ILE A 88 0.21 3.80 9.15
CA ILE A 88 1.42 3.80 8.30
C ILE A 88 2.03 2.40 8.38
N HIS A 89 2.55 2.05 9.57
CA HIS A 89 3.02 0.71 9.88
C HIS A 89 3.07 0.52 11.39
N ASN A 90 2.00 -0.04 11.96
CA ASN A 90 2.01 -0.52 13.34
C ASN A 90 1.05 -1.71 13.50
N PRO A 91 1.45 -2.91 13.04
CA PRO A 91 0.58 -4.07 13.05
C PRO A 91 -0.01 -4.45 14.41
N LYS A 92 0.66 -4.08 15.51
CA LYS A 92 0.19 -4.33 16.89
C LYS A 92 -0.93 -3.40 17.33
N GLU A 93 -0.80 -2.11 17.05
CA GLU A 93 -1.76 -1.10 17.53
C GLU A 93 -2.89 -0.85 16.54
N ASP A 94 -2.58 -0.92 15.24
CA ASP A 94 -3.46 -0.49 14.15
C ASP A 94 -4.10 -1.66 13.39
N GLY A 95 -3.54 -2.87 13.48
CA GLY A 95 -3.99 -4.06 12.75
C GLY A 95 -4.84 -5.03 13.57
N PHE A 96 -5.38 -6.05 12.89
CA PHE A 96 -6.03 -7.18 13.55
C PHE A 96 -4.97 -8.14 14.11
N ASP A 97 -5.14 -8.61 15.35
CA ASP A 97 -4.14 -9.49 15.95
C ASP A 97 -4.22 -10.92 15.37
N MET A 98 -3.24 -11.25 14.54
CA MET A 98 -3.00 -12.57 13.93
C MET A 98 -1.96 -13.40 14.72
N GLY A 99 -1.64 -13.02 15.96
CA GLY A 99 -0.70 -13.73 16.83
C GLY A 99 0.75 -13.70 16.30
N GLY A 100 1.33 -14.87 16.03
CA GLY A 100 2.72 -14.99 15.57
C GLY A 100 3.00 -14.24 14.25
N LEU A 101 2.01 -14.16 13.36
CA LEU A 101 2.14 -13.41 12.11
C LEU A 101 2.27 -11.90 12.38
N THR A 102 1.53 -11.35 13.35
CA THR A 102 1.64 -9.95 13.78
C THR A 102 3.07 -9.60 14.23
N LEU A 103 3.74 -10.53 14.92
CA LEU A 103 5.14 -10.37 15.36
C LEU A 103 6.13 -10.41 14.19
N PHE A 104 5.86 -11.25 13.20
CA PHE A 104 6.69 -11.32 12.01
C PHE A 104 6.61 -10.04 11.17
N ILE A 105 5.40 -9.55 10.92
CA ILE A 105 5.15 -8.39 10.04
C ILE A 105 5.37 -7.03 10.72
N GLN A 106 5.65 -7.00 12.03
CA GLN A 106 6.04 -5.77 12.76
C GLN A 106 7.34 -5.14 12.24
N ASN A 107 8.19 -5.93 11.57
CA ASN A 107 9.34 -5.38 10.91
C ASN A 107 8.91 -4.93 9.50
N PRO A 108 8.99 -3.63 9.19
CA PRO A 108 8.48 -3.11 7.93
C PRO A 108 9.24 -3.65 6.71
N LEU A 109 10.54 -3.99 6.85
CA LEU A 109 11.30 -4.63 5.76
C LEU A 109 10.78 -6.05 5.51
N LYS A 110 10.55 -6.84 6.56
CA LYS A 110 9.95 -8.18 6.41
C LYS A 110 8.57 -8.09 5.79
N MET A 111 7.75 -7.12 6.22
CA MET A 111 6.43 -6.90 5.66
C MET A 111 6.49 -6.56 4.19
N TRP A 112 7.38 -5.63 3.79
CA TRP A 112 7.58 -5.26 2.39
C TRP A 112 8.02 -6.47 1.56
N MET A 113 9.02 -7.22 2.00
CA MET A 113 9.50 -8.39 1.27
C MET A 113 8.45 -9.50 1.14
N PHE A 114 7.74 -9.79 2.23
CA PHE A 114 6.63 -10.74 2.23
C PHE A 114 5.54 -10.30 1.25
N SER A 115 5.21 -9.00 1.25
CA SER A 115 4.25 -8.40 0.32
C SER A 115 4.73 -8.50 -1.12
N VAL A 116 6.01 -8.23 -1.41
CA VAL A 116 6.58 -8.33 -2.76
C VAL A 116 6.46 -9.75 -3.29
N VAL A 117 6.81 -10.76 -2.49
CA VAL A 117 6.72 -12.17 -2.91
C VAL A 117 5.27 -12.57 -3.19
N ILE A 118 4.34 -12.27 -2.27
CA ILE A 118 2.94 -12.68 -2.43
C ILE A 118 2.26 -11.92 -3.55
N PHE A 119 2.38 -10.59 -3.59
CA PHE A 119 1.63 -9.81 -4.57
C PHE A 119 2.24 -9.87 -5.97
N SER A 120 3.54 -10.11 -6.11
CA SER A 120 4.11 -10.44 -7.43
C SER A 120 3.55 -11.76 -7.96
N PHE A 121 3.28 -12.75 -7.09
CA PHE A 121 2.60 -13.98 -7.50
C PHE A 121 1.20 -13.71 -8.03
N VAL A 122 0.41 -12.99 -7.23
CA VAL A 122 -0.98 -12.70 -7.52
C VAL A 122 -1.05 -11.88 -8.80
N ALA A 123 -0.26 -10.81 -8.90
CA ALA A 123 -0.16 -9.95 -10.07
C ALA A 123 0.24 -10.71 -11.33
N PHE A 124 1.19 -11.65 -11.23
CA PHE A 124 1.57 -12.49 -12.37
C PHE A 124 0.40 -13.38 -12.83
N ILE A 125 -0.31 -14.03 -11.89
CA ILE A 125 -1.47 -14.87 -12.22
C ILE A 125 -2.58 -14.04 -12.85
N THR A 126 -2.92 -12.88 -12.27
CA THR A 126 -4.00 -12.03 -12.77
C THR A 126 -3.67 -11.49 -14.16
N ALA A 127 -2.45 -10.98 -14.35
CA ALA A 127 -1.98 -10.49 -15.64
C ALA A 127 -1.94 -11.61 -16.70
N SER A 128 -1.49 -12.82 -16.35
CA SER A 128 -1.41 -13.97 -17.28
C SER A 128 -2.78 -14.47 -17.75
N ASN A 129 -3.83 -14.22 -16.96
CA ASN A 129 -5.22 -14.54 -17.32
C ASN A 129 -5.95 -13.36 -17.98
N ALA A 130 -5.23 -12.29 -18.38
CA ALA A 130 -5.79 -11.06 -18.91
C ALA A 130 -6.85 -10.41 -17.99
N ILE A 131 -6.73 -10.62 -16.67
CA ILE A 131 -7.57 -9.97 -15.69
C ILE A 131 -6.96 -8.58 -15.40
N HIS A 132 -7.49 -7.56 -16.07
CA HIS A 132 -7.08 -6.17 -15.87
C HIS A 132 -7.71 -5.61 -14.59
N MET A 133 -6.93 -5.53 -13.51
CA MET A 133 -7.41 -5.04 -12.22
C MET A 133 -7.43 -3.51 -12.07
N THR A 134 -6.72 -2.82 -12.96
CA THR A 134 -6.67 -1.36 -13.07
C THR A 134 -6.69 -0.98 -14.56
N ALA A 135 -7.36 0.13 -14.91
CA ALA A 135 -7.37 0.65 -16.27
C ALA A 135 -6.05 1.42 -16.51
N ILE A 136 -5.19 0.90 -17.38
CA ILE A 136 -3.94 1.56 -17.74
C ILE A 136 -4.21 2.54 -18.89
N PRO A 137 -3.80 3.81 -18.81
CA PRO A 137 -3.89 4.73 -19.94
C PRO A 137 -3.15 4.14 -21.15
N LYS A 138 -3.84 3.98 -22.29
CA LYS A 138 -3.24 3.63 -23.59
C LYS A 138 -3.13 4.91 -24.43
N PRO A 139 -2.03 5.69 -24.35
CA PRO A 139 -1.83 6.77 -25.29
C PRO A 139 -1.60 6.20 -26.69
N ALA A 140 -2.32 6.74 -27.67
CA ALA A 140 -2.18 6.36 -29.07
C ALA A 140 -0.80 6.75 -29.62
N GLU A 141 -0.12 5.74 -30.15
CA GLU A 141 0.99 5.72 -31.12
C GLU A 141 2.14 6.77 -31.04
N MET A 142 3.34 6.21 -30.83
CA MET A 142 4.71 6.67 -31.14
C MET A 142 5.49 7.57 -30.15
N ALA A 143 6.71 7.08 -29.84
CA ALA A 143 7.92 7.72 -29.30
C ALA A 143 8.11 7.83 -27.78
N VAL A 144 7.56 6.91 -26.98
CA VAL A 144 8.04 6.65 -25.60
C VAL A 144 8.67 5.26 -25.58
N THR A 145 9.78 5.09 -24.86
CA THR A 145 10.40 3.75 -24.72
C THR A 145 9.53 2.87 -23.82
N GLU A 146 9.61 1.54 -23.94
CA GLU A 146 8.92 0.60 -23.05
C GLU A 146 9.20 0.89 -21.56
N LEU A 147 10.42 1.33 -21.23
CA LEU A 147 10.81 1.77 -19.89
C LEU A 147 10.09 3.05 -19.44
N GLY A 148 9.89 4.00 -20.36
CA GLY A 148 9.14 5.23 -20.12
C GLY A 148 7.67 4.93 -19.81
N GLU A 149 7.04 4.03 -20.57
CA GLU A 149 5.67 3.60 -20.31
C GLU A 149 5.55 2.82 -19.01
N LEU A 150 6.46 1.87 -18.77
CA LEU A 150 6.43 1.00 -17.60
C LEU A 150 6.51 1.82 -16.31
N GLY A 151 7.50 2.71 -16.22
CA GLY A 151 7.70 3.49 -15.00
C GLY A 151 6.62 4.55 -14.78
N MET A 152 6.02 5.13 -15.84
CA MET A 152 4.92 6.09 -15.69
C MET A 152 3.57 5.46 -15.30
N VAL A 153 3.37 4.18 -15.60
CA VAL A 153 2.17 3.42 -15.22
C VAL A 153 2.27 2.88 -13.79
N THR A 154 3.49 2.64 -13.30
CA THR A 154 3.73 2.29 -11.90
C THR A 154 3.80 3.55 -11.03
N GLU A 155 4.71 4.47 -11.30
CA GLU A 155 4.93 5.66 -10.48
C GLU A 155 4.82 6.96 -11.30
N PRO A 156 4.24 8.05 -10.76
CA PRO A 156 3.68 8.22 -9.42
C PRO A 156 2.22 7.75 -9.29
N ALA A 157 1.68 7.07 -10.32
CA ALA A 157 0.27 6.69 -10.40
C ALA A 157 -0.16 5.77 -9.25
N SER A 158 0.56 4.67 -9.02
CA SER A 158 0.22 3.69 -7.99
C SER A 158 0.25 4.30 -6.60
N THR A 159 1.35 4.97 -6.23
CA THR A 159 1.45 5.67 -4.95
C THR A 159 0.36 6.74 -4.79
N GLY A 160 0.13 7.58 -5.80
CA GLY A 160 -0.84 8.67 -5.73
C GLY A 160 -2.27 8.18 -5.46
N GLU A 161 -2.75 7.22 -6.25
CA GLU A 161 -4.11 6.69 -6.09
C GLU A 161 -4.28 5.92 -4.78
N THR A 162 -3.29 5.09 -4.39
CA THR A 162 -3.35 4.35 -3.13
C THR A 162 -3.37 5.28 -1.94
N LEU A 163 -2.52 6.32 -1.89
CA LEU A 163 -2.54 7.29 -0.79
C LEU A 163 -3.84 8.09 -0.75
N MET A 164 -4.45 8.41 -1.90
CA MET A 164 -5.76 9.05 -1.95
C MET A 164 -6.86 8.15 -1.36
N LEU A 165 -6.91 6.88 -1.77
CA LEU A 165 -7.83 5.89 -1.18
C LEU A 165 -7.63 5.80 0.32
N LEU A 166 -6.39 5.58 0.77
CA LEU A 166 -6.09 5.36 2.17
C LEU A 166 -6.34 6.61 3.03
N ALA A 167 -6.07 7.82 2.52
CA ALA A 167 -6.38 9.06 3.23
C ALA A 167 -7.88 9.17 3.54
N VAL A 168 -8.74 8.93 2.55
CA VAL A 168 -10.20 8.96 2.72
C VAL A 168 -10.65 7.88 3.71
N ILE A 169 -10.14 6.65 3.56
CA ILE A 169 -10.48 5.55 4.44
C ILE A 169 -10.02 5.79 5.88
N PHE A 170 -8.83 6.35 6.11
CA PHE A 170 -8.34 6.64 7.46
C PHE A 170 -9.16 7.71 8.17
N ILE A 171 -9.67 8.71 7.45
CA ILE A 171 -10.60 9.69 8.01
C ILE A 171 -11.87 8.97 8.48
N ILE A 172 -12.50 8.17 7.61
CA ILE A 172 -13.72 7.42 7.96
C ILE A 172 -13.45 6.45 9.10
N TYR A 173 -12.31 5.75 9.07
CA TYR A 173 -11.95 4.79 10.10
C TYR A 173 -11.71 5.46 11.47
N SER A 174 -11.08 6.62 11.47
CA SER A 174 -10.89 7.41 12.68
C SER A 174 -12.21 7.96 13.23
N LEU A 175 -13.15 8.35 12.36
CA LEU A 175 -14.51 8.73 12.77
C LEU A 175 -15.26 7.57 13.43
N ILE A 176 -15.21 6.37 12.83
CA ILE A 176 -15.82 5.16 13.42
C ILE A 176 -15.21 4.88 14.79
N ASN A 177 -13.88 4.92 14.90
CA ASN A 177 -13.19 4.70 16.17
C ASN A 177 -13.55 5.76 17.23
N TYR A 178 -13.67 7.02 16.83
CA TYR A 178 -14.16 8.09 17.70
C TYR A 178 -15.55 7.78 18.24
N VAL A 179 -16.51 7.41 17.39
CA VAL A 179 -17.88 7.04 17.83
C VAL A 179 -17.83 5.87 18.81
N PHE A 180 -17.10 4.80 18.47
CA PHE A 180 -17.01 3.61 19.32
C PHE A 180 -16.40 3.89 20.70
N LYS A 181 -15.37 4.75 20.78
CA LYS A 181 -14.75 5.16 22.05
C LYS A 181 -15.60 6.17 22.82
N ARG A 182 -16.18 7.16 22.14
CA ARG A 182 -16.97 8.23 22.76
C ARG A 182 -18.20 7.69 23.49
N TYR A 183 -18.84 6.68 22.90
CA TYR A 183 -20.03 6.03 23.46
C TYR A 183 -19.73 4.77 24.27
N GLY A 184 -18.45 4.45 24.54
CA GLY A 184 -18.06 3.28 25.34
C GLY A 184 -18.44 1.93 24.72
N ILE A 185 -18.76 1.90 23.43
CA ILE A 185 -19.16 0.68 22.72
C ILE A 185 -17.98 -0.29 22.68
N TYR A 186 -16.78 0.23 22.43
CA TYR A 186 -15.54 -0.56 22.34
C TYR A 186 -15.16 -1.27 23.65
N ASP A 187 -15.68 -0.84 24.79
CA ASP A 187 -15.37 -1.43 26.10
C ASP A 187 -16.08 -2.78 26.30
N THR A 188 -17.09 -3.08 25.47
CA THR A 188 -17.83 -4.34 25.49
C THR A 188 -17.26 -5.35 24.48
N GLN A 189 -17.37 -6.65 24.78
CA GLN A 189 -16.96 -7.69 23.82
C GLN A 189 -17.71 -7.58 22.49
N THR A 190 -19.03 -7.40 22.54
CA THR A 190 -19.88 -7.23 21.36
C THR A 190 -19.48 -6.02 20.53
N GLY A 191 -19.15 -4.90 21.18
CA GLY A 191 -18.68 -3.70 20.49
C GLY A 191 -17.32 -3.88 19.84
N ARG A 192 -16.38 -4.61 20.46
CA ARG A 192 -15.11 -4.96 19.80
C ARG A 192 -15.31 -5.82 18.56
N ILE A 193 -16.23 -6.77 18.61
CA ILE A 193 -16.59 -7.61 17.45
C ILE A 193 -17.21 -6.74 16.35
N ALA A 194 -18.19 -5.90 16.70
CA ALA A 194 -18.84 -4.99 15.74
C ALA A 194 -17.82 -4.04 15.08
N TYR A 195 -16.87 -3.52 15.86
CA TYR A 195 -15.80 -2.67 15.34
C TYR A 195 -14.97 -3.38 14.26
N TRP A 196 -14.57 -4.63 14.51
CA TRP A 196 -13.77 -5.39 13.54
C TRP A 196 -14.58 -5.84 12.32
N ILE A 197 -15.88 -6.14 12.47
CA ILE A 197 -16.78 -6.38 11.32
C ILE A 197 -16.86 -5.13 10.45
N ILE A 198 -16.96 -3.94 11.04
CA ILE A 198 -16.94 -2.69 10.28
C ILE A 198 -15.57 -2.50 9.63
N ALA A 199 -14.48 -2.70 10.37
CA ALA A 199 -13.12 -2.45 9.88
C ALA A 199 -12.67 -3.41 8.77
N LEU A 200 -13.06 -4.69 8.83
CA LEU A 200 -12.64 -5.73 7.88
C LEU A 200 -13.73 -6.12 6.87
N GLY A 201 -14.97 -5.66 7.06
CA GLY A 201 -16.08 -5.91 6.15
C GLY A 201 -16.56 -4.63 5.46
N ILE A 202 -17.14 -3.71 6.25
CA ILE A 202 -17.81 -2.52 5.70
C ILE A 202 -16.82 -1.50 5.11
N LEU A 203 -15.72 -1.19 5.82
CA LEU A 203 -14.71 -0.26 5.33
C LEU A 203 -14.08 -0.70 4.00
N PRO A 204 -13.71 -1.98 3.81
CA PRO A 204 -13.28 -2.49 2.52
C PRO A 204 -14.31 -2.30 1.40
N ILE A 205 -15.59 -2.56 1.67
CA ILE A 205 -16.65 -2.33 0.67
C ILE A 205 -16.71 -0.84 0.28
N LEU A 206 -16.62 0.07 1.24
CA LEU A 206 -16.57 1.52 0.97
C LEU A 206 -15.32 1.90 0.16
N GLY A 207 -14.17 1.30 0.46
CA GLY A 207 -12.93 1.48 -0.30
C GLY A 207 -13.06 0.99 -1.75
N GLY A 208 -13.74 -0.15 -1.96
CA GLY A 208 -14.07 -0.64 -3.30
C GLY A 208 -14.94 0.33 -4.08
N PHE A 209 -16.01 0.86 -3.47
CA PHE A 209 -16.88 1.85 -4.11
C PHE A 209 -16.17 3.17 -4.40
N PHE A 210 -15.30 3.63 -3.50
CA PHE A 210 -14.49 4.82 -3.72
C PHE A 210 -13.56 4.63 -4.93
N TRP A 211 -12.89 3.49 -5.00
CA TRP A 211 -11.98 3.16 -6.11
C TRP A 211 -12.72 3.03 -7.45
N TYR A 212 -13.86 2.32 -7.44
CA TYR A 212 -14.78 2.23 -8.57
C TYR A 212 -15.17 3.63 -9.07
N GLY A 213 -15.60 4.52 -8.17
CA GLY A 213 -16.06 5.87 -8.52
C GLY A 213 -14.98 6.70 -9.20
N ILE A 214 -13.74 6.67 -8.68
CA ILE A 214 -12.60 7.37 -9.29
C ILE A 214 -12.28 6.78 -10.67
N HIS A 215 -12.28 5.46 -10.80
CA HIS A 215 -11.95 4.80 -12.06
C HIS A 215 -13.03 5.03 -13.12
N THR A 216 -14.30 5.01 -12.74
CA THR A 216 -15.41 5.37 -13.63
C THR A 216 -15.30 6.82 -14.09
N TRP A 217 -15.03 7.75 -13.16
CA TRP A 217 -14.88 9.18 -13.48
C TRP A 217 -13.71 9.45 -14.43
N ARG A 218 -12.61 8.72 -14.28
CA ARG A 218 -11.37 8.97 -15.02
C ARG A 218 -11.24 8.19 -16.34
N TYR A 219 -11.65 6.93 -16.36
CA TYR A 219 -11.37 6.00 -17.45
C TYR A 219 -12.60 5.59 -18.25
N GLY A 220 -13.80 5.97 -17.81
CA GLY A 220 -15.05 5.52 -18.43
C GLY A 220 -15.52 4.15 -17.88
N ALA A 221 -16.70 3.71 -18.32
CA ALA A 221 -17.46 2.63 -17.67
C ALA A 221 -17.53 1.32 -18.49
N GLU A 222 -16.40 0.65 -18.74
CA GLU A 222 -16.44 -0.74 -19.20
C GLU A 222 -16.73 -1.68 -18.02
N GLU A 223 -17.87 -2.39 -18.04
CA GLU A 223 -18.40 -3.13 -16.87
C GLU A 223 -17.42 -4.13 -16.24
N THR A 224 -16.69 -4.90 -17.05
CA THR A 224 -15.71 -5.89 -16.56
C THR A 224 -14.52 -5.24 -15.89
N SER A 225 -14.00 -4.15 -16.45
CA SER A 225 -12.90 -3.37 -15.85
C SER A 225 -13.30 -2.74 -14.51
N MET A 226 -14.58 -2.37 -14.38
CA MET A 226 -15.08 -1.69 -13.19
C MET A 226 -15.33 -2.65 -12.02
N LEU A 227 -15.74 -3.90 -12.26
CA LEU A 227 -15.79 -4.92 -11.21
C LEU A 227 -14.40 -5.16 -10.61
N TYR A 228 -13.36 -5.24 -11.45
CA TYR A 228 -12.01 -5.43 -10.95
C TYR A 228 -11.49 -4.20 -10.21
N ALA A 229 -11.80 -2.98 -10.68
CA ALA A 229 -11.50 -1.76 -9.94
C ALA A 229 -12.15 -1.78 -8.53
N PHE A 230 -13.41 -2.18 -8.42
CA PHE A 230 -14.07 -2.36 -7.12
C PHE A 230 -13.32 -3.35 -6.22
N MET A 231 -13.03 -4.55 -6.74
CA MET A 231 -12.32 -5.59 -5.99
C MET A 231 -10.92 -5.15 -5.56
N PHE A 232 -10.25 -4.35 -6.38
CA PHE A 232 -8.93 -3.82 -6.13
C PHE A 232 -8.91 -2.82 -4.96
N GLY A 233 -9.84 -1.85 -4.97
CA GLY A 233 -10.01 -0.91 -3.85
C GLY A 233 -10.44 -1.60 -2.55
N LEU A 234 -11.30 -2.62 -2.67
CA LEU A 234 -11.73 -3.45 -1.55
C LEU A 234 -10.55 -4.17 -0.92
N PHE A 235 -9.75 -4.86 -1.74
CA PHE A 235 -8.62 -5.64 -1.25
C PHE A 235 -7.52 -4.77 -0.63
N GLN A 236 -7.20 -3.62 -1.25
CA GLN A 236 -6.25 -2.65 -0.68
C GLN A 236 -6.68 -2.17 0.71
N THR A 237 -7.96 -1.86 0.87
CA THR A 237 -8.50 -1.39 2.15
C THR A 237 -8.53 -2.52 3.18
N PHE A 238 -8.98 -3.71 2.78
CA PHE A 238 -9.00 -4.90 3.61
C PHE A 238 -7.62 -5.22 4.16
N ILE A 239 -6.60 -5.31 3.29
CA ILE A 239 -5.27 -5.73 3.72
C ILE A 239 -4.58 -4.68 4.58
N THR A 240 -4.85 -3.40 4.34
CA THR A 240 -4.35 -2.31 5.18
C THR A 240 -4.89 -2.41 6.60
N ASN A 241 -6.21 -2.62 6.74
CA ASN A 241 -6.87 -2.74 8.05
C ASN A 241 -6.52 -4.07 8.75
N LEU A 242 -6.40 -5.15 7.99
CA LEU A 242 -6.00 -6.46 8.52
C LEU A 242 -4.59 -6.41 9.11
N THR A 243 -3.64 -5.81 8.39
CA THR A 243 -2.22 -5.85 8.74
C THR A 243 -1.77 -4.67 9.58
N GLY A 244 -2.56 -3.59 9.68
CA GLY A 244 -2.13 -2.35 10.32
C GLY A 244 -0.95 -1.70 9.60
N SER A 245 -0.87 -1.84 8.27
CA SER A 245 0.20 -1.25 7.46
C SER A 245 -0.23 -0.93 6.04
N VAL A 246 0.25 0.21 5.52
CA VAL A 246 0.03 0.63 4.11
C VAL A 246 0.93 -0.09 3.12
N ILE A 247 2.04 -0.67 3.60
CA ILE A 247 3.05 -1.35 2.79
C ILE A 247 2.43 -2.40 1.85
N PRO A 248 1.62 -3.37 2.33
CA PRO A 248 1.03 -4.36 1.43
C PRO A 248 0.13 -3.76 0.35
N ALA A 249 -0.67 -2.74 0.66
CA ALA A 249 -1.55 -2.13 -0.34
C ALA A 249 -0.75 -1.43 -1.45
N LEU A 250 0.31 -0.71 -1.08
CA LEU A 250 1.20 -0.04 -2.03
C LEU A 250 1.93 -1.07 -2.92
N VAL A 251 2.54 -2.10 -2.31
CA VAL A 251 3.25 -3.16 -3.06
C VAL A 251 2.29 -3.92 -3.97
N TYR A 252 1.07 -4.21 -3.49
CA TYR A 252 0.03 -4.83 -4.32
C TYR A 252 -0.29 -3.97 -5.54
N HIS A 253 -0.43 -2.66 -5.37
CA HIS A 253 -0.73 -1.77 -6.49
C HIS A 253 0.42 -1.68 -7.49
N GLU A 254 1.65 -1.43 -7.01
CA GLU A 254 2.83 -1.35 -7.86
C GLU A 254 3.04 -2.64 -8.66
N THR A 255 2.99 -3.80 -7.99
CA THR A 255 3.20 -5.10 -8.65
C THR A 255 2.09 -5.39 -9.66
N ASN A 256 0.83 -5.11 -9.33
CA ASN A 256 -0.27 -5.28 -10.28
C ASN A 256 -0.08 -4.43 -11.54
N ASN A 257 0.22 -3.14 -11.39
CA ASN A 257 0.43 -2.26 -12.55
C ASN A 257 1.68 -2.68 -13.35
N LEU A 258 2.76 -3.03 -12.66
CA LEU A 258 4.01 -3.50 -13.27
C LEU A 258 3.76 -4.76 -14.12
N PHE A 259 3.13 -5.80 -13.56
CA PHE A 259 2.94 -7.08 -14.26
C PHE A 259 1.93 -7.00 -15.39
N ILE A 260 0.81 -6.27 -15.22
CA ILE A 260 -0.14 -6.05 -16.31
C ILE A 260 0.57 -5.33 -17.47
N LYS A 261 1.28 -4.24 -17.18
CA LYS A 261 1.98 -3.49 -18.23
C LYS A 261 3.13 -4.28 -18.85
N MET A 262 3.85 -5.10 -18.08
CA MET A 262 4.88 -5.97 -18.61
C MET A 262 4.31 -7.01 -19.57
N ILE A 263 3.13 -7.59 -19.33
CA ILE A 263 2.51 -8.55 -20.27
C ILE A 263 1.98 -7.85 -21.53
N GLU A 264 1.53 -6.59 -21.42
CA GLU A 264 1.15 -5.81 -22.59
C GLU A 264 2.35 -5.43 -23.47
N LEU A 265 3.46 -5.01 -22.86
CA LEU A 265 4.66 -4.57 -23.58
C LEU A 265 5.55 -5.74 -24.02
N TYR A 266 5.63 -6.78 -23.20
CA TYR A 266 6.49 -7.93 -23.40
C TYR A 266 5.63 -9.19 -23.41
N SER A 267 5.88 -10.09 -24.36
CA SER A 267 5.24 -11.42 -24.37
C SER A 267 5.34 -12.11 -22.99
N SER A 268 4.35 -12.95 -22.67
CA SER A 268 4.19 -13.63 -21.36
C SER A 268 5.47 -14.24 -20.79
N ASP A 269 6.36 -14.76 -21.64
CA ASP A 269 7.57 -15.48 -21.24
C ASP A 269 8.60 -14.56 -20.55
N LYS A 270 8.69 -13.28 -20.95
CA LYS A 270 9.59 -12.30 -20.33
C LYS A 270 9.05 -11.86 -18.97
N ALA A 271 7.73 -11.67 -18.86
CA ALA A 271 7.08 -11.37 -17.58
C ALA A 271 7.26 -12.53 -16.59
N LEU A 272 7.13 -13.78 -17.04
CA LEU A 272 7.40 -14.98 -16.23
C LEU A 272 8.85 -15.00 -15.72
N LEU A 273 9.83 -14.70 -16.57
CA LEU A 273 11.24 -14.64 -16.16
C LEU A 273 11.48 -13.58 -15.07
N VAL A 274 10.90 -12.39 -15.23
CA VAL A 274 11.00 -11.31 -14.22
C VAL A 274 10.35 -11.74 -12.90
N THR A 275 9.17 -12.38 -12.95
CA THR A 275 8.53 -12.98 -11.77
C THR A 275 9.50 -13.93 -11.07
N ILE A 276 10.07 -14.90 -11.79
CA ILE A 276 11.01 -15.89 -11.23
C ILE A 276 12.21 -15.20 -10.58
N VAL A 277 12.78 -14.17 -11.20
CA VAL A 277 13.91 -13.40 -10.63
C VAL A 277 13.51 -12.69 -9.34
N ILE A 278 12.35 -12.02 -9.31
CA ILE A 278 11.82 -11.38 -8.10
C ILE A 278 11.65 -12.41 -6.98
N PHE A 279 11.05 -13.57 -7.30
CA PHE A 279 10.87 -14.65 -6.34
C PHE A 279 12.19 -15.20 -5.78
N ILE A 280 13.17 -15.46 -6.66
CA ILE A 280 14.48 -15.96 -6.24
C ILE A 280 15.17 -14.91 -5.37
N LEU A 281 15.23 -13.65 -5.80
CA LEU A 281 15.92 -12.59 -5.08
C LEU A 281 15.26 -12.31 -3.72
N PHE A 282 13.98 -11.94 -3.72
CA PHE A 282 13.29 -11.54 -2.49
C PHE A 282 12.99 -12.74 -1.60
N GLY A 283 12.64 -13.89 -2.16
CA GLY A 283 12.45 -15.14 -1.41
C GLY A 283 13.74 -15.61 -0.73
N SER A 284 14.89 -15.48 -1.39
CA SER A 284 16.20 -15.82 -0.78
C SER A 284 16.55 -14.88 0.37
N ILE A 285 16.42 -13.57 0.17
CA ILE A 285 16.70 -12.60 1.24
C ILE A 285 15.70 -12.80 2.40
N LEU A 286 14.43 -13.08 2.11
CA LEU A 286 13.40 -13.30 3.14
C LEU A 286 13.74 -14.54 3.98
N SER A 287 14.15 -15.61 3.31
CA SER A 287 14.60 -16.85 3.94
C SER A 287 15.81 -16.61 4.84
N LEU A 288 16.80 -15.82 4.39
CA LEU A 288 17.96 -15.45 5.20
C LEU A 288 17.57 -14.64 6.45
N LEU A 289 16.61 -13.72 6.34
CA LEU A 289 16.11 -12.95 7.48
C LEU A 289 15.36 -13.83 8.49
N ILE A 290 14.53 -14.77 8.03
CA ILE A 290 13.86 -15.75 8.88
C ILE A 290 14.89 -16.61 9.61
N LEU A 291 15.86 -17.16 8.89
CA LEU A 291 16.93 -17.99 9.47
C LEU A 291 17.77 -17.23 10.51
N ARG A 292 18.08 -15.96 10.25
CA ARG A 292 18.80 -15.10 11.20
C ARG A 292 18.02 -14.95 12.50
N ASP A 293 16.71 -14.72 12.42
CA ASP A 293 15.90 -14.45 13.59
C ASP A 293 15.62 -15.73 14.40
N VAL A 294 15.45 -16.88 13.75
CA VAL A 294 15.41 -18.19 14.41
C VAL A 294 16.73 -18.48 15.15
N ARG A 295 17.88 -18.17 14.53
CA ARG A 295 19.19 -18.35 15.19
C ARG A 295 19.33 -17.44 16.41
N LYS A 296 18.95 -16.16 16.32
CA LYS A 296 19.01 -15.23 17.46
C LYS A 296 18.14 -15.68 18.63
N GLY A 297 16.91 -16.13 18.38
CA GLY A 297 16.02 -16.65 19.43
C GLY A 297 16.60 -17.87 20.15
N LYS A 298 17.26 -18.79 19.41
CA LYS A 298 17.97 -19.91 20.04
C LYS A 298 19.18 -19.44 20.87
N PHE A 299 19.97 -18.48 20.41
CA PHE A 299 21.10 -17.98 21.20
C PHE A 299 20.68 -17.30 22.51
N GLU A 300 19.51 -16.66 22.55
CA GLU A 300 18.95 -16.04 23.77
C GLU A 300 18.34 -17.07 24.75
N GLU A 301 17.99 -18.28 24.31
CA GLU A 301 17.49 -19.36 25.18
C GLU A 301 18.61 -20.17 25.87
N TYR A 302 19.84 -20.16 25.34
CA TYR A 302 20.95 -20.98 25.81
C TYR A 302 22.15 -20.18 26.40
N GLY A 303 22.04 -18.86 26.49
CA GLY A 303 23.07 -17.97 27.07
C GLY A 303 22.55 -17.18 28.26
#